data_AF-B5VLM7-F1
#
_entry.id   AF-B5VLM7-F1
#
_cell.length_a   1.000
_cell.length_b   1.000
_cell.length_c   1.000
_cell.angle_alpha   90.00
_cell.angle_beta   90.00
_cell.angle_gamma   90.00
#
_symmetry.space_group_name_H-M   'P 1'
#
loop_
_entity.id
_entity.type
_entity.pdbx_description
1 polymer ?
#
loop_
_entity_poly.entity_id
_entity_poly.type
_entity_poly.pdbx_seq_one_letter_code
_entity_poly.pdbx_strand_id
1 'polypeptide(L)'
;MAKTTKRASSFRRLMIFAIIALISLAFGVRYLFHNSNATDLQKILQNLPKEISQSINSANNIQSSDSDLVQHFESLAQEIRHQQEVQAKQFDKQRKILEKKIQDLKQTPPEATLRERIAMTFPYDSHVKFPAFIWQTWSNDEGPERVQDIKGMWESKNPGFAHEVLNHDVINALVHHYFYSIPEILETYEALPSIILKIDFFKYLILLVHGGVYADIDTFPVQPIPNWIPEELSPSDIGLIVGVEEDAQRADWRTKYIRRLQFW
;
A
#
# COMPACT_ATOMS: atom_id res chain seq x y z
N MET A 1 23.13 -44.44 -48.93
CA MET A 1 21.96 -43.65 -49.40
C MET A 1 20.94 -43.59 -48.25
N ALA A 2 20.20 -42.49 -48.08
CA ALA A 2 19.18 -42.22 -47.05
C ALA A 2 19.63 -41.65 -45.67
N LYS A 3 20.18 -40.42 -45.67
CA LYS A 3 20.22 -39.52 -44.49
C LYS A 3 19.83 -38.09 -44.89
N THR A 4 18.65 -37.89 -45.46
CA THR A 4 18.19 -36.52 -45.84
C THR A 4 16.69 -36.25 -45.66
N THR A 5 15.90 -37.16 -45.09
CA THR A 5 14.43 -36.99 -45.02
C THR A 5 13.87 -36.55 -43.66
N LYS A 6 14.60 -36.68 -42.54
CA LYS A 6 14.08 -36.27 -41.20
C LYS A 6 14.17 -34.77 -40.90
N ARG A 7 15.07 -34.02 -41.54
CA ARG A 7 15.24 -32.57 -41.30
C ARG A 7 14.16 -31.72 -42.02
N ALA A 8 13.60 -32.25 -43.10
CA ALA A 8 12.53 -31.59 -43.85
C ALA A 8 11.17 -31.65 -43.12
N SER A 9 10.90 -32.70 -42.32
CA SER A 9 9.62 -32.84 -41.62
C SER A 9 9.54 -31.96 -40.37
N SER A 10 10.64 -31.78 -39.63
CA SER A 10 10.70 -30.83 -38.53
C SER A 10 10.60 -29.39 -39.02
N PHE A 11 11.25 -29.06 -40.15
CA PHE A 11 11.15 -27.74 -40.77
C PHE A 11 9.73 -27.44 -41.28
N ARG A 12 9.03 -28.43 -41.85
CA ARG A 12 7.61 -28.30 -42.22
C ARG A 12 6.72 -28.05 -41.01
N ARG A 13 6.94 -28.75 -39.89
CA ARG A 13 6.18 -28.51 -38.64
C ARG A 13 6.46 -27.10 -38.10
N LEU A 14 7.71 -26.66 -38.13
CA LEU A 14 8.11 -25.33 -37.67
C LEU A 14 7.53 -24.22 -38.57
N MET A 15 7.44 -24.46 -39.88
CA MET A 15 6.74 -23.58 -40.82
C MET A 15 5.22 -23.54 -40.55
N ILE A 16 4.59 -24.66 -40.22
CA ILE A 16 3.16 -24.70 -39.85
C ILE A 16 2.93 -23.90 -38.56
N PHE A 17 3.77 -24.05 -37.53
CA PHE A 17 3.67 -23.26 -36.31
C PHE A 17 3.93 -21.77 -36.56
N ALA A 18 4.87 -21.41 -37.43
CA ALA A 18 5.12 -20.03 -37.83
C ALA A 18 3.93 -19.41 -38.59
N ILE A 19 3.28 -20.19 -39.46
CA ILE A 19 2.06 -19.76 -40.18
C ILE A 19 0.90 -19.56 -39.19
N ILE A 20 0.71 -20.48 -38.24
CA ILE A 20 -0.32 -20.34 -37.20
C ILE A 20 -0.04 -19.11 -36.34
N ALA A 21 1.22 -18.87 -35.93
CA ALA A 21 1.60 -17.69 -35.18
C ALA A 21 1.37 -16.39 -35.97
N LEU A 22 1.64 -16.38 -37.28
CA LEU A 22 1.36 -15.24 -38.16
C LEU A 22 -0.14 -15.01 -38.33
N ILE A 23 -0.96 -16.06 -38.43
CA ILE A 23 -2.41 -15.95 -38.51
C ILE A 23 -2.97 -15.44 -37.17
N SER A 24 -2.48 -15.94 -36.03
CA SER A 24 -2.85 -15.47 -34.70
C SER A 24 -2.40 -14.03 -34.46
N LEU A 25 -1.23 -13.64 -34.94
CA LEU A 25 -0.76 -12.25 -34.91
C LEU A 25 -1.62 -11.37 -35.81
N ALA A 26 -1.97 -11.83 -37.02
CA ALA A 26 -2.88 -11.11 -37.91
C ALA A 26 -4.29 -10.99 -37.32
N PHE A 27 -4.77 -12.00 -36.59
CA PHE A 27 -6.04 -11.94 -35.85
C PHE A 27 -5.95 -11.05 -34.63
N GLY A 28 -4.83 -11.05 -33.90
CA GLY A 28 -4.57 -10.17 -32.75
C GLY A 28 -4.41 -8.71 -33.17
N VAL A 29 -3.70 -8.45 -34.26
CA VAL A 29 -3.65 -7.14 -34.93
C VAL A 29 -5.04 -6.79 -35.42
N ARG A 30 -5.75 -7.67 -36.12
CA ARG A 30 -7.13 -7.39 -36.52
C ARG A 30 -8.03 -7.12 -35.32
N TYR A 31 -7.88 -7.78 -34.19
CA TYR A 31 -8.66 -7.56 -32.96
C TYR A 31 -8.30 -6.22 -32.30
N LEU A 32 -7.00 -5.90 -32.19
CA LEU A 32 -6.50 -4.62 -31.68
C LEU A 32 -6.88 -3.44 -32.58
N PHE A 33 -6.93 -3.65 -33.90
CA PHE A 33 -7.34 -2.66 -34.90
C PHE A 33 -8.84 -2.70 -35.25
N HIS A 34 -9.59 -3.72 -34.83
CA HIS A 34 -11.06 -3.74 -34.93
C HIS A 34 -11.70 -2.80 -33.90
N ASN A 35 -10.91 -2.35 -32.91
CA ASN A 35 -11.33 -1.38 -31.91
C ASN A 35 -10.56 -0.04 -31.98
N SER A 36 -9.78 0.20 -33.04
CA SER A 36 -9.24 1.54 -33.32
C SER A 36 -10.02 2.16 -34.48
N ASN A 37 -11.02 2.95 -34.11
CA ASN A 37 -11.74 3.82 -35.02
C ASN A 37 -10.76 4.89 -35.57
N ALA A 38 -9.96 4.56 -36.57
CA ALA A 38 -9.44 5.56 -37.51
C ALA A 38 -10.58 6.26 -38.27
N THR A 39 -11.79 5.69 -38.20
CA THR A 39 -13.04 6.33 -38.58
C THR A 39 -13.47 7.42 -37.60
N ASP A 40 -12.91 7.53 -36.38
CA ASP A 40 -13.28 8.60 -35.45
C ASP A 40 -12.62 9.93 -35.81
N LEU A 41 -11.40 9.98 -36.36
CA LEU A 41 -10.82 11.26 -36.77
C LEU A 41 -11.56 11.83 -37.99
N GLN A 42 -12.00 10.96 -38.90
CA GLN A 42 -12.79 11.34 -40.07
C GLN A 42 -14.27 11.59 -39.72
N LYS A 43 -14.84 10.91 -38.71
CA LYS A 43 -16.15 11.23 -38.13
C LYS A 43 -16.13 12.49 -37.27
N ILE A 44 -15.03 12.80 -36.58
CA ILE A 44 -14.84 14.03 -35.79
C ILE A 44 -14.62 15.21 -36.74
N LEU A 45 -13.90 15.02 -37.86
CA LEU A 45 -13.78 16.02 -38.91
C LEU A 45 -15.06 16.15 -39.77
N GLN A 46 -15.83 15.07 -39.98
CA GLN A 46 -17.15 15.12 -40.63
C GLN A 46 -18.27 15.61 -39.71
N ASN A 47 -18.08 15.52 -38.40
CA ASN A 47 -18.93 16.11 -37.36
C ASN A 47 -18.34 17.40 -36.80
N LEU A 48 -17.47 18.10 -37.55
CA LEU A 48 -17.48 19.56 -37.46
C LEU A 48 -18.93 19.97 -37.65
N PRO A 49 -19.56 20.62 -36.67
CA PRO A 49 -21.00 20.72 -36.61
C PRO A 49 -21.50 21.33 -37.91
N LYS A 50 -22.53 20.71 -38.51
CA LYS A 50 -23.20 21.22 -39.72
C LYS A 50 -23.68 22.68 -39.54
N GLU A 51 -23.75 23.16 -38.31
CA GLU A 51 -23.99 24.55 -37.91
C GLU A 51 -22.91 25.53 -38.39
N ILE A 52 -21.63 25.12 -38.46
CA ILE A 52 -20.55 25.98 -38.99
C ILE A 52 -20.69 26.12 -40.52
N SER A 53 -21.02 25.04 -41.22
CA SER A 53 -21.23 25.07 -42.68
C SER A 53 -22.54 25.76 -43.08
N GLN A 54 -23.59 25.69 -42.24
CA GLN A 54 -24.86 26.38 -42.45
C GLN A 54 -24.80 27.87 -42.08
N SER A 55 -24.00 28.26 -41.09
CA SER A 55 -23.77 29.67 -40.75
C SER A 55 -22.90 30.40 -41.78
N ILE A 56 -21.91 29.73 -42.37
CA ILE A 56 -21.09 30.31 -43.44
C ILE A 56 -21.91 30.62 -44.70
N ASN A 57 -22.91 29.78 -45.06
CA ASN A 57 -23.80 30.05 -46.20
C ASN A 57 -24.91 31.07 -45.89
N SER A 58 -25.18 31.32 -44.60
CA SER A 58 -26.19 32.31 -44.15
C SER A 58 -25.57 33.70 -43.89
N ALA A 59 -24.24 33.81 -43.91
CA ALA A 59 -23.49 35.03 -43.64
C ALA A 59 -23.53 36.08 -44.78
N ASN A 60 -24.13 35.77 -45.93
CA ASN A 60 -24.27 36.73 -47.03
C ASN A 60 -25.46 37.70 -46.88
N ASN A 61 -26.22 37.66 -45.78
CA ASN A 61 -27.44 38.48 -45.69
C ASN A 61 -27.85 39.04 -44.32
N ILE A 62 -26.94 39.18 -43.34
CA ILE A 62 -27.30 39.80 -42.06
C ILE A 62 -26.21 40.76 -41.59
N GLN A 63 -26.41 42.03 -41.90
CA GLN A 63 -25.63 43.14 -41.34
C GLN A 63 -26.28 43.61 -40.03
N SER A 64 -26.27 42.75 -38.99
CA SER A 64 -26.59 43.14 -37.59
C SER A 64 -26.31 42.08 -36.50
N SER A 65 -25.63 40.95 -36.77
CA SER A 65 -25.50 39.85 -35.78
C SER A 65 -24.08 39.38 -35.45
N ASP A 66 -23.04 40.15 -35.78
CA ASP A 66 -21.65 39.81 -35.41
C ASP A 66 -21.45 39.78 -33.88
N SER A 67 -22.17 40.63 -33.15
CA SER A 67 -22.18 40.65 -31.67
C SER A 67 -22.58 39.30 -31.07
N ASP A 68 -23.68 38.72 -31.53
CA ASP A 68 -24.28 37.51 -30.95
C ASP A 68 -23.45 36.27 -31.30
N LEU A 69 -22.88 36.25 -32.51
CA LEU A 69 -21.93 35.20 -32.91
C LEU A 69 -20.66 35.25 -32.06
N VAL A 70 -20.10 36.44 -31.84
CA VAL A 70 -18.90 36.60 -30.99
C VAL A 70 -19.19 36.15 -29.55
N GLN A 71 -20.33 36.51 -28.97
CA GLN A 71 -20.73 36.05 -27.64
C GLN A 71 -20.90 34.53 -27.58
N HIS A 72 -21.49 33.93 -28.62
CA HIS A 72 -21.64 32.48 -28.68
C HIS A 72 -20.29 31.77 -28.77
N PHE A 73 -19.37 32.26 -29.61
CA PHE A 73 -17.99 31.75 -29.68
C PHE A 73 -17.24 31.88 -28.35
N GLU A 74 -17.43 32.99 -27.64
CA GLU A 74 -16.81 33.21 -26.33
C GLU A 74 -17.37 32.25 -25.28
N SER A 75 -18.69 32.01 -25.27
CA SER A 75 -19.32 31.05 -24.37
C SER A 75 -18.85 29.61 -24.63
N LEU A 76 -18.70 29.23 -25.91
CA LEU A 76 -18.19 27.91 -26.31
C LEU A 76 -16.71 27.75 -25.93
N ALA A 77 -15.90 28.79 -26.12
CA ALA A 77 -14.49 28.78 -25.73
C ALA A 77 -14.33 28.64 -24.20
N GLN A 78 -15.19 29.29 -23.42
CA GLN A 78 -15.23 29.14 -21.96
C GLN A 78 -15.65 27.73 -21.53
N GLU A 79 -16.69 27.17 -22.15
CA GLU A 79 -17.13 25.78 -21.88
C GLU A 79 -16.03 24.78 -22.21
N ILE A 80 -15.38 24.89 -23.37
CA ILE A 80 -14.26 24.01 -23.76
C ILE A 80 -13.11 24.12 -22.77
N ARG A 81 -12.74 25.33 -22.32
CA ARG A 81 -11.70 25.52 -21.29
C ARG A 81 -12.11 24.88 -19.97
N HIS A 82 -13.35 25.05 -19.55
CA HIS A 82 -13.85 24.44 -18.32
C HIS A 82 -13.81 22.91 -18.39
N GLN A 83 -14.22 22.33 -19.51
CA GLN A 83 -14.13 20.89 -19.74
C GLN A 83 -12.69 20.39 -19.70
N GLN A 84 -11.76 21.12 -20.33
CA GLN A 84 -10.34 20.79 -20.30
C GLN A 84 -9.77 20.83 -18.87
N GLU A 85 -10.14 21.82 -18.05
CA GLU A 85 -9.72 21.90 -16.66
C GLU A 85 -10.27 20.75 -15.81
N VAL A 86 -11.54 20.39 -15.99
CA VAL A 86 -12.17 19.26 -15.30
C VAL A 86 -11.47 17.96 -15.68
N GLN A 87 -11.19 17.78 -16.97
CA GLN A 87 -10.48 16.60 -17.48
C GLN A 87 -9.05 16.53 -16.95
N ALA A 88 -8.32 17.65 -16.91
CA ALA A 88 -6.98 17.72 -16.33
C ALA A 88 -6.98 17.33 -14.84
N LYS A 89 -7.94 17.84 -14.06
CA LYS A 89 -8.12 17.46 -12.64
C LYS A 89 -8.43 15.97 -12.47
N GLN A 90 -9.22 15.38 -13.36
CA GLN A 90 -9.50 13.95 -13.35
C GLN A 90 -8.26 13.11 -13.67
N PHE A 91 -7.48 13.51 -14.69
CA PHE A 91 -6.21 12.87 -15.03
C PHE A 91 -5.20 12.95 -13.89
N ASP A 92 -5.08 14.09 -13.21
CA ASP A 92 -4.19 14.22 -12.06
C ASP A 92 -4.60 13.30 -10.90
N LYS A 93 -5.90 13.17 -10.64
CA LYS A 93 -6.40 12.20 -9.65
C LYS A 93 -6.06 10.76 -10.05
N GLN A 94 -6.30 10.39 -11.30
CA GLN A 94 -5.98 9.05 -11.81
C GLN A 94 -4.48 8.78 -11.76
N ARG A 95 -3.65 9.76 -12.12
CA ARG A 95 -2.19 9.67 -12.05
C ARG A 95 -1.72 9.41 -10.62
N LYS A 96 -2.22 10.16 -9.64
CA LYS A 96 -1.87 9.93 -8.22
C LYS A 96 -2.28 8.53 -7.74
N ILE A 97 -3.46 8.06 -8.14
CA ILE A 97 -3.92 6.69 -7.84
C ILE A 97 -2.99 5.65 -8.48
N LEU A 98 -2.59 5.87 -9.73
CA LEU A 98 -1.74 4.96 -10.47
C LEU A 98 -0.31 4.96 -9.91
N GLU A 99 0.25 6.11 -9.53
CA GLU A 99 1.54 6.23 -8.85
C GLU A 99 1.53 5.45 -7.53
N LYS A 100 0.45 5.57 -6.73
CA LYS A 100 0.26 4.78 -5.51
C LYS A 100 0.23 3.28 -5.83
N LYS A 101 -0.57 2.85 -6.81
CA LYS A 101 -0.63 1.44 -7.24
C LYS A 101 0.71 0.92 -7.77
N ILE A 102 1.46 1.73 -8.51
CA ILE A 102 2.78 1.36 -9.01
C ILE A 102 3.77 1.20 -7.86
N GLN A 103 3.69 2.08 -6.84
CA GLN A 103 4.48 1.95 -5.63
C GLN A 103 4.14 0.68 -4.86
N ASP A 104 2.85 0.35 -4.72
CA ASP A 104 2.38 -0.91 -4.12
C ASP A 104 2.83 -2.15 -4.93
N LEU A 105 2.97 -1.99 -6.25
CA LEU A 105 3.41 -3.05 -7.18
C LEU A 105 4.93 -3.11 -7.37
N LYS A 106 5.73 -2.23 -6.76
CA LYS A 106 7.20 -2.32 -6.85
C LYS A 106 7.63 -3.62 -6.20
N GLN A 107 7.87 -4.63 -7.04
CA GLN A 107 8.46 -5.89 -6.62
C GLN A 107 9.78 -5.59 -5.91
N THR A 108 9.97 -6.18 -4.74
CA THR A 108 11.26 -6.15 -4.05
C THR A 108 12.35 -6.63 -5.00
N PRO A 109 13.46 -5.87 -5.15
CA PRO A 109 14.56 -6.30 -6.00
C PRO A 109 15.00 -7.72 -5.62
N PRO A 110 15.28 -8.61 -6.59
CA PRO A 110 15.67 -10.00 -6.29
C PRO A 110 16.90 -10.10 -5.39
N GLU A 111 17.77 -9.09 -5.41
CA GLU A 111 18.99 -9.01 -4.59
C GLU A 111 18.84 -8.15 -3.33
N ALA A 112 17.65 -7.61 -3.05
CA ALA A 112 17.44 -6.78 -1.87
C ALA A 112 17.62 -7.62 -0.60
N THR A 113 18.40 -7.07 0.34
CA THR A 113 18.59 -7.65 1.66
C THR A 113 17.27 -7.67 2.43
N LEU A 114 17.16 -8.54 3.45
CA LEU A 114 15.96 -8.60 4.31
C LEU A 114 15.62 -7.22 4.90
N ARG A 115 16.63 -6.48 5.35
CA ARG A 115 16.46 -5.12 5.90
C ARG A 115 15.87 -4.16 4.87
N GLU A 116 16.38 -4.16 3.63
CA GLU A 116 15.85 -3.30 2.56
C GLU A 116 14.41 -3.66 2.22
N ARG A 117 14.09 -4.95 2.14
CA ARG A 117 12.70 -5.39 1.90
C ARG A 117 11.76 -4.94 3.01
N ILE A 118 12.17 -5.08 4.28
CA ILE A 118 11.39 -4.59 5.41
C ILE A 118 11.21 -3.07 5.32
N ALA A 119 12.28 -2.30 5.07
CA ALA A 119 12.22 -0.85 4.99
C ALA A 119 11.38 -0.35 3.80
N MET A 120 11.32 -1.11 2.70
CA MET A 120 10.46 -0.81 1.56
C MET A 120 8.98 -1.12 1.85
N THR A 121 8.70 -2.24 2.52
CA THR A 121 7.32 -2.65 2.86
C THR A 121 6.74 -1.82 3.99
N PHE A 122 7.53 -1.49 5.01
CA PHE A 122 7.16 -0.73 6.19
C PHE A 122 8.04 0.51 6.30
N PRO A 123 7.81 1.55 5.48
CA PRO A 123 8.61 2.75 5.49
C PRO A 123 8.41 3.53 6.79
N TYR A 124 9.52 3.95 7.40
CA TYR A 124 9.51 4.84 8.56
C TYR A 124 9.42 6.30 8.10
N ASP A 125 8.42 7.03 8.60
CA ASP A 125 8.23 8.46 8.34
C ASP A 125 8.26 9.24 9.67
N SER A 126 9.33 10.02 9.86
CA SER A 126 9.55 10.83 11.07
C SER A 126 8.63 12.05 11.18
N HIS A 127 7.87 12.39 10.14
CA HIS A 127 6.93 13.50 10.17
C HIS A 127 5.53 13.09 10.61
N VAL A 128 5.26 11.78 10.68
CA VAL A 128 3.98 11.26 11.16
C VAL A 128 3.94 11.32 12.68
N LYS A 129 2.75 11.62 13.22
CA LYS A 129 2.54 11.64 14.67
C LYS A 129 2.69 10.23 15.24
N PHE A 130 3.15 10.15 16.49
CA PHE A 130 3.19 8.89 17.23
C PHE A 130 1.83 8.16 17.16
N PRO A 131 1.77 6.92 16.65
CA PRO A 131 0.51 6.20 16.50
C PRO A 131 -0.15 5.94 17.85
N ALA A 132 -1.42 6.31 17.99
CA ALA A 132 -2.16 6.16 19.24
C ALA A 132 -2.79 4.75 19.35
N PHE A 133 -1.97 3.71 19.29
CA PHE A 133 -2.38 2.31 19.46
C PHE A 133 -1.73 1.70 20.70
N ILE A 134 -2.49 0.89 21.43
CA ILE A 134 -2.02 0.05 22.53
C ILE A 134 -2.30 -1.40 22.15
N TRP A 135 -1.24 -2.20 22.10
CA TRP A 135 -1.29 -3.62 21.80
C TRP A 135 -0.97 -4.40 23.06
N GLN A 136 -1.86 -5.30 23.45
CA GLN A 136 -1.59 -6.30 24.48
C GLN A 136 -1.97 -7.68 23.97
N THR A 137 -1.37 -8.72 24.55
CA THR A 137 -1.68 -10.11 24.21
C THR A 137 -2.26 -10.82 25.42
N TRP A 138 -3.33 -11.57 25.19
CA TRP A 138 -4.01 -12.33 26.22
C TRP A 138 -3.88 -13.83 25.95
N SER A 139 -3.57 -14.59 26.99
CA SER A 139 -3.68 -16.05 26.97
C SER A 139 -5.06 -16.46 27.46
N ASN A 140 -5.66 -17.47 26.81
CA ASN A 140 -6.96 -18.04 27.19
C ASN A 140 -7.02 -18.52 28.66
N ASP A 141 -5.88 -18.65 29.34
CA ASP A 141 -5.76 -19.01 30.76
C ASP A 141 -6.19 -17.88 31.71
N GLU A 142 -6.16 -16.61 31.29
CA GLU A 142 -6.62 -15.51 32.13
C GLU A 142 -8.13 -15.31 32.00
N GLY A 143 -8.82 -15.13 33.13
CA GLY A 143 -10.26 -14.91 33.12
C GLY A 143 -10.66 -13.61 32.39
N PRO A 144 -11.80 -13.59 31.66
CA PRO A 144 -12.22 -12.43 30.88
C PRO A 144 -12.46 -11.16 31.72
N GLU A 145 -12.78 -11.32 33.01
CA GLU A 145 -12.94 -10.21 33.95
C GLU A 145 -11.62 -9.45 34.16
N ARG A 146 -10.53 -10.18 34.41
CA ARG A 146 -9.19 -9.59 34.59
C ARG A 146 -8.76 -8.80 33.35
N VAL A 147 -9.02 -9.34 32.16
CA VAL A 147 -8.72 -8.66 30.89
C VAL A 147 -9.52 -7.37 30.77
N GLN A 148 -10.81 -7.39 31.12
CA GLN A 148 -11.66 -6.18 31.09
C GLN A 148 -11.18 -5.12 32.09
N ASP A 149 -10.76 -5.53 33.28
CA ASP A 149 -10.23 -4.61 34.29
C ASP A 149 -8.95 -3.93 33.79
N ILE A 150 -8.00 -4.71 33.28
CA ILE A 150 -6.74 -4.20 32.74
C ILE A 150 -7.01 -3.27 31.55
N LYS A 151 -7.89 -3.70 30.64
CA LYS A 151 -8.31 -2.91 29.50
C LYS A 151 -8.90 -1.57 29.94
N GLY A 152 -9.81 -1.58 30.90
CA GLY A 152 -10.41 -0.38 31.47
C GLY A 152 -9.38 0.58 32.08
N MET A 153 -8.35 0.05 32.75
CA MET A 153 -7.28 0.87 33.32
C MET A 153 -6.42 1.57 32.25
N TRP A 154 -6.05 0.85 31.19
CA TRP A 154 -5.28 1.41 30.08
C TRP A 154 -6.08 2.46 29.30
N GLU A 155 -7.34 2.17 28.98
CA GLU A 155 -8.23 3.11 28.27
C GLU A 155 -8.52 4.36 29.09
N SER A 156 -8.79 4.20 30.39
CA SER A 156 -9.07 5.33 31.28
C SER A 156 -7.87 6.29 31.40
N LYS A 157 -6.64 5.76 31.41
CA LYS A 157 -5.43 6.59 31.51
C LYS A 157 -4.94 7.15 30.19
N ASN A 158 -5.32 6.55 29.07
CA ASN A 158 -4.88 6.96 27.73
C ASN A 158 -6.08 7.29 26.84
N PRO A 159 -6.88 8.32 27.18
CA PRO A 159 -8.01 8.71 26.36
C PRO A 159 -7.54 9.10 24.96
N GLY A 160 -8.13 8.48 23.94
CA GLY A 160 -7.77 8.69 22.53
C GLY A 160 -6.81 7.66 21.94
N PHE A 161 -6.29 6.73 22.73
CA PHE A 161 -5.61 5.54 22.20
C PHE A 161 -6.64 4.46 21.86
N ALA A 162 -6.44 3.80 20.72
CA ALA A 162 -7.15 2.57 20.38
C ALA A 162 -6.44 1.40 21.08
N HIS A 163 -7.17 0.67 21.91
CA HIS A 163 -6.63 -0.43 22.70
C HIS A 163 -7.13 -1.78 22.20
N GLU A 164 -6.20 -2.58 21.67
CA GLU A 164 -6.46 -3.91 21.15
C GLU A 164 -5.79 -4.96 22.05
N VAL A 165 -6.60 -5.92 22.52
CA VAL A 165 -6.13 -7.10 23.25
C VAL A 165 -6.31 -8.32 22.37
N LEU A 166 -5.19 -8.91 21.95
CA LEU A 166 -5.15 -9.95 20.92
C LEU A 166 -4.93 -11.32 21.54
N ASN A 167 -5.65 -12.33 21.04
CA ASN A 167 -5.37 -13.72 21.35
C ASN A 167 -4.38 -14.33 20.34
N HIS A 168 -3.90 -15.52 20.66
CA HIS A 168 -2.91 -16.24 19.85
C HIS A 168 -3.35 -16.49 18.40
N ASP A 169 -4.63 -16.80 18.16
CA ASP A 169 -5.14 -17.08 16.82
C ASP A 169 -5.12 -15.82 15.94
N VAL A 170 -5.50 -14.68 16.52
CA VAL A 170 -5.45 -13.38 15.84
C VAL A 170 -4.00 -12.97 15.57
N ILE A 171 -3.10 -13.12 16.54
CA ILE A 171 -1.67 -12.87 16.35
C ILE A 171 -1.13 -13.66 15.16
N ASN A 172 -1.44 -14.96 15.12
CA ASN A 172 -1.01 -15.84 14.03
C ASN A 172 -1.53 -15.35 12.66
N ALA A 173 -2.81 -14.99 12.58
CA ALA A 173 -3.41 -14.48 11.35
C ALA A 173 -2.78 -13.15 10.91
N LEU A 174 -2.51 -12.24 11.85
CA LEU A 174 -1.89 -10.94 11.55
C LEU A 174 -0.46 -11.10 11.03
N VAL A 175 0.34 -11.97 11.64
CA VAL A 175 1.71 -12.24 11.17
C VAL A 175 1.70 -12.76 9.74
N HIS A 176 0.86 -13.75 9.44
CA HIS A 176 0.72 -14.28 8.08
C HIS A 176 0.21 -13.24 7.08
N HIS A 177 -0.69 -12.36 7.51
CA HIS A 177 -1.25 -11.31 6.66
C HIS A 177 -0.20 -10.24 6.30
N TYR A 178 0.49 -9.69 7.30
CA TYR A 178 1.42 -8.59 7.08
C TYR A 178 2.75 -9.02 6.46
N PHE A 179 3.23 -10.22 6.79
CA PHE A 179 4.56 -10.68 6.38
C PHE A 179 4.52 -11.73 5.27
N TYR A 180 3.39 -11.89 4.58
CA TYR A 180 3.25 -12.83 3.44
C TYR A 180 4.33 -12.65 2.37
N SER A 181 4.79 -11.41 2.15
CA SER A 181 5.82 -11.07 1.16
C SER A 181 7.26 -11.22 1.65
N ILE A 182 7.45 -11.56 2.93
CA ILE A 182 8.76 -11.69 3.59
C ILE A 182 8.85 -13.08 4.24
N PRO A 183 9.16 -14.14 3.44
CA PRO A 183 9.10 -15.52 3.91
C PRO A 183 10.04 -15.77 5.10
N GLU A 184 11.18 -15.10 5.20
CA GLU A 184 12.12 -15.29 6.31
C GLU A 184 11.51 -14.96 7.67
N ILE A 185 10.62 -13.95 7.74
CA ILE A 185 9.91 -13.61 8.98
C ILE A 185 8.90 -14.69 9.33
N LEU A 186 8.14 -15.17 8.33
CA LEU A 186 7.15 -16.23 8.54
C LEU A 186 7.79 -17.55 8.95
N GLU A 187 8.84 -17.97 8.24
CA GLU A 187 9.60 -19.18 8.55
C GLU A 187 10.22 -19.10 9.95
N THR A 188 10.77 -17.94 10.32
CA THR A 188 11.29 -17.71 11.67
C THR A 188 10.17 -17.83 12.71
N TYR A 189 9.04 -17.15 12.50
CA TYR A 189 7.90 -17.18 13.40
C TYR A 189 7.35 -18.61 13.58
N GLU A 190 7.24 -19.39 12.51
CA GLU A 190 6.77 -20.78 12.56
C GLU A 190 7.78 -21.75 13.17
N ALA A 191 9.08 -21.47 13.02
CA ALA A 191 10.13 -22.29 13.62
C ALA A 191 10.26 -22.12 15.15
N LEU A 192 9.63 -21.09 15.75
CA LEU A 192 9.70 -20.85 17.19
C LEU A 192 8.98 -21.97 17.96
N PRO A 193 9.66 -22.65 18.91
CA PRO A 193 9.17 -23.88 19.52
C PRO A 193 8.08 -23.67 20.59
N SER A 194 7.87 -22.44 21.05
CA SER A 194 6.88 -22.13 22.09
C SER A 194 6.08 -20.89 21.77
N ILE A 195 4.86 -20.85 22.30
CA ILE A 195 3.95 -19.71 22.12
C ILE A 195 4.52 -18.42 22.71
N ILE A 196 5.23 -18.51 23.84
CA ILE A 196 5.86 -17.35 24.50
C ILE A 196 6.88 -16.70 23.56
N LEU A 197 7.73 -17.50 22.91
CA LEU A 197 8.69 -16.97 21.94
C LEU A 197 8.00 -16.33 20.73
N LYS A 198 6.89 -16.93 20.26
CA LYS A 198 6.08 -16.34 19.18
C LYS A 198 5.51 -14.98 19.58
N ILE A 199 5.01 -14.84 20.82
CA ILE A 199 4.54 -13.56 21.37
C ILE A 199 5.70 -12.57 21.45
N ASP A 200 6.84 -12.96 22.03
CA ASP A 200 8.03 -12.10 22.14
C ASP A 200 8.51 -11.59 20.78
N PHE A 201 8.44 -12.42 19.74
CA PHE A 201 8.75 -11.97 18.39
C PHE A 201 7.67 -11.03 17.84
N PHE A 202 6.39 -11.35 18.05
CA PHE A 202 5.25 -10.56 17.59
C PHE A 202 5.26 -9.12 18.13
N LYS A 203 5.72 -8.88 19.37
CA LYS A 203 5.82 -7.52 19.97
C LYS A 203 6.53 -6.56 19.02
N TYR A 204 7.65 -7.00 18.45
CA TYR A 204 8.42 -6.20 17.50
C TYR A 204 7.75 -6.10 16.13
N LEU A 205 7.10 -7.18 15.69
CA LEU A 205 6.42 -7.21 14.39
C LEU A 205 5.22 -6.26 14.35
N ILE A 206 4.39 -6.22 15.40
CA ILE A 206 3.21 -5.34 15.42
C ILE A 206 3.62 -3.87 15.49
N LEU A 207 4.66 -3.55 16.27
CA LEU A 207 5.22 -2.20 16.34
C LEU A 207 5.89 -1.78 15.02
N LEU A 208 6.51 -2.70 14.29
CA LEU A 208 7.04 -2.43 12.96
C LEU A 208 5.94 -2.07 11.95
N VAL A 209 4.77 -2.72 12.04
CA VAL A 209 3.66 -2.55 11.09
C VAL A 209 2.83 -1.31 11.40
N HIS A 210 2.41 -1.15 12.66
CA HIS A 210 1.45 -0.11 13.07
C HIS A 210 2.05 0.97 13.95
N GLY A 211 3.24 0.75 14.50
CA GLY A 211 3.77 1.54 15.59
C GLY A 211 2.88 1.46 16.83
N GLY A 212 2.93 2.52 17.65
CA GLY A 212 2.21 2.61 18.91
C GLY A 212 2.98 1.98 20.07
N VAL A 213 2.25 1.42 21.02
CA VAL A 213 2.79 0.87 22.26
C VAL A 213 2.39 -0.58 22.39
N TYR A 214 3.36 -1.42 22.73
CA TYR A 214 3.09 -2.78 23.19
C TYR A 214 3.29 -2.82 24.71
N ALA A 215 2.42 -3.55 25.41
CA ALA A 215 2.56 -3.85 26.83
C ALA A 215 2.05 -5.27 27.11
N ASP A 216 2.76 -6.03 27.95
CA ASP A 216 2.19 -7.29 28.47
C ASP A 216 0.93 -6.99 29.29
N ILE A 217 0.07 -8.00 29.35
CA ILE A 217 -1.26 -7.88 29.97
C ILE A 217 -1.18 -7.61 31.47
N ASP A 218 -0.16 -8.12 32.16
CA ASP A 218 0.06 -7.93 33.59
C ASP A 218 0.69 -6.57 33.95
N THR A 219 0.85 -5.66 32.99
CA THR A 219 1.43 -4.35 33.21
C THR A 219 0.37 -3.27 33.41
N PHE A 220 0.56 -2.47 34.46
CA PHE A 220 -0.34 -1.37 34.81
C PHE A 220 0.24 -0.02 34.39
N PRO A 221 -0.53 0.84 33.70
CA PRO A 221 -0.06 2.15 33.32
C PRO A 221 -0.06 3.06 34.56
N VAL A 222 1.11 3.39 35.10
CA VAL A 222 1.20 4.33 36.24
C VAL A 222 0.89 5.76 35.77
N GLN A 223 1.38 6.12 34.59
CA GLN A 223 1.19 7.43 33.95
C GLN A 223 0.76 7.28 32.48
N PRO A 224 0.04 8.27 31.91
CA PRO A 224 -0.33 8.28 30.50
C PRO A 224 0.89 8.18 29.56
N ILE A 225 0.74 7.52 28.42
CA ILE A 225 1.78 7.33 27.39
C ILE A 225 2.41 8.65 26.93
N PRO A 226 1.65 9.73 26.66
CA PRO A 226 2.26 11.00 26.26
C PRO A 226 3.25 11.60 27.28
N ASN A 227 3.16 11.18 28.54
CA ASN A 227 4.02 11.68 29.62
C ASN A 227 5.30 10.83 29.80
N TRP A 228 5.52 9.82 28.95
CA TRP A 228 6.75 9.01 29.00
C TRP A 228 7.96 9.73 28.40
N ILE A 229 7.70 10.75 27.57
CA ILE A 229 8.72 11.55 26.92
C ILE A 229 9.01 12.78 27.81
N PRO A 230 10.28 12.99 28.24
CA PRO A 230 10.67 14.19 28.96
C PRO A 230 10.38 15.46 28.16
N GLU A 231 10.02 16.56 28.84
CA GLU A 231 9.65 17.83 28.19
C GLU A 231 10.78 18.43 27.34
N GLU A 232 12.03 18.05 27.61
CA GLU A 232 13.21 18.50 26.87
C GLU A 232 13.36 17.83 25.50
N LEU A 233 12.64 16.75 25.23
CA LEU A 233 12.72 15.97 24.00
C LEU A 233 11.47 16.16 23.15
N SER A 234 11.66 16.46 21.86
CA SER A 234 10.55 16.47 20.91
C SER A 234 10.12 15.03 20.58
N PRO A 235 8.82 14.68 20.65
CA PRO A 235 8.33 13.38 20.23
C PRO A 235 8.66 13.03 18.76
N SER A 236 8.87 14.02 17.89
CA SER A 236 9.27 13.81 16.49
C SER A 236 10.68 13.22 16.34
N ASP A 237 11.52 13.41 17.35
CA ASP A 237 12.94 13.05 17.29
C ASP A 237 13.17 11.64 17.87
N ILE A 238 12.13 11.00 18.39
CA ILE A 238 12.17 9.71 19.06
C ILE A 238 11.59 8.65 18.12
N GLY A 239 12.45 7.73 17.65
CA GLY A 239 12.03 6.61 16.82
C GLY A 239 11.59 5.36 17.58
N LEU A 240 11.99 5.21 18.84
CA LEU A 240 11.64 4.07 19.68
C LEU A 240 11.78 4.43 21.16
N ILE A 241 10.83 3.99 21.98
CA ILE A 241 10.90 4.00 23.43
C ILE A 241 10.89 2.53 23.88
N VAL A 242 11.80 2.17 24.78
CA VAL A 242 11.92 0.80 25.29
C VAL A 242 11.91 0.85 26.81
N GLY A 243 11.12 -0.03 27.43
CA GLY A 243 11.06 -0.15 28.88
C GLY A 243 12.30 -0.86 29.43
N VAL A 244 12.73 -0.49 30.64
CA VAL A 244 13.72 -1.26 31.38
C VAL A 244 12.97 -2.27 32.24
N GLU A 245 13.22 -3.56 32.01
CA GLU A 245 12.65 -4.65 32.79
C GLU A 245 13.40 -4.81 34.12
N GLU A 246 14.73 -4.86 34.03
CA GLU A 246 15.61 -5.12 35.16
C GLU A 246 16.99 -4.47 34.89
N ASP A 247 17.52 -3.74 35.87
CA ASP A 247 18.93 -3.36 35.95
C ASP A 247 19.53 -3.97 37.21
N ALA A 248 20.05 -5.19 37.07
CA ALA A 248 20.55 -5.97 38.18
C ALA A 248 21.83 -5.36 38.74
N GLN A 249 21.72 -4.66 39.88
CA GLN A 249 22.87 -4.02 40.54
C GLN A 249 23.68 -4.97 41.44
N ARG A 250 23.17 -6.18 41.69
CA ARG A 250 23.80 -7.13 42.60
C ARG A 250 24.97 -7.87 41.96
N ALA A 251 25.99 -8.21 42.76
CA ALA A 251 27.18 -8.90 42.28
C ALA A 251 26.89 -10.31 41.73
N ASP A 252 25.83 -10.97 42.20
CA ASP A 252 25.43 -12.33 41.84
C ASP A 252 24.45 -12.40 40.65
N TRP A 253 24.22 -11.29 39.92
CA TRP A 253 23.19 -11.20 38.88
C TRP A 253 23.27 -12.31 37.82
N ARG A 254 24.48 -12.77 37.47
CA ARG A 254 24.70 -13.84 36.47
C ARG A 254 24.08 -15.19 36.84
N THR A 255 23.73 -15.39 38.11
CA THR A 255 23.07 -16.63 38.56
C THR A 255 21.57 -16.61 38.33
N LYS A 256 20.96 -15.42 38.22
CA LYS A 256 19.52 -15.21 38.12
C LYS A 256 19.07 -14.69 36.76
N TYR A 257 19.93 -13.90 36.11
CA TYR A 257 19.61 -13.18 34.89
C TYR A 257 20.64 -13.48 33.80
N ILE A 258 20.17 -13.55 32.56
CA ILE A 258 21.01 -13.79 31.39
C ILE A 258 21.86 -12.55 31.07
N ARG A 259 21.30 -11.35 31.31
CA ARG A 259 21.96 -10.07 31.12
C ARG A 259 21.76 -9.20 32.35
N ARG A 260 22.70 -8.28 32.58
CA ARG A 260 22.60 -7.33 33.69
C ARG A 260 21.47 -6.33 33.49
N LEU A 261 21.37 -5.80 32.26
CA LEU A 261 20.31 -4.90 31.84
C LEU A 261 19.40 -5.66 30.88
N GLN A 262 18.12 -5.68 31.19
CA GLN A 262 17.06 -6.28 30.38
C GLN A 262 16.03 -5.22 30.00
N PHE A 263 15.48 -5.39 28.82
CA PHE A 263 14.49 -4.49 28.24
C PHE A 263 13.21 -5.25 28.03
N TRP A 264 12.11 -4.51 28.15
CA TRP A 264 10.76 -4.99 27.97
C TRP A 264 10.05 -4.15 26.89
#